data_AF-A0A0A3J0T4-F1
#
_entry.id   AF-A0A0A3J0T4-F1
#
_cell.length_a   1.000
_cell.length_b   1.000
_cell.length_c   1.000
_cell.angle_alpha   90.00
_cell.angle_beta   90.00
_cell.angle_gamma   90.00
#
_symmetry.space_group_name_H-M   'P 1'
#
loop_
_entity.id
_entity.type
_entity.pdbx_description
1 polymer ?
#
loop_
_entity_poly.entity_id
_entity_poly.type
_entity_poly.pdbx_seq_one_letter_code
_entity_poly.pdbx_strand_id
1 'polypeptide(L)'
;MSNKLIDRLEELADEMKVIVHQLRVPSTIQAVEDVIEFEGQQYKKVDREAREGDVIVQDVAHSAWLYKGKPYKMVSDEEVKLENGCVSKLYTGWGGRTPETVDVYELIVEDKQKIRGITIGIDAPKSANQLRAEVIEKAKGFVEEAINQGKYGSPMSELGNETYQYKFFSIDFDVNDREVKVSVYQNRSHDKRMKQEPLHVNTAKCNPSDVFNEHIGKAIALGRALGLDVSEFENAVQPKELVTGHLIEVKYRKYSDKQIRTIVTHEDEVKSTSNTADFIEKETFWHQIINDTNAEYEVNA
;
A
#
# COMPACT_ATOMS: atom_id res chain seq x y z
N MET A 1 -14.16 45.59 16.20
CA MET A 1 -15.29 44.64 16.13
C MET A 1 -14.73 43.27 16.43
N SER A 2 -15.05 42.68 17.59
CA SER A 2 -14.44 41.41 18.00
C SER A 2 -14.91 40.29 17.08
N ASN A 3 -13.98 39.42 16.69
CA ASN A 3 -14.21 38.28 15.80
C ASN A 3 -14.99 37.20 16.56
N LYS A 4 -16.27 37.46 16.82
CA LYS A 4 -17.22 36.52 17.45
C LYS A 4 -17.25 35.14 16.79
N LEU A 5 -16.79 35.03 15.55
CA LEU A 5 -16.66 33.76 14.82
C LEU A 5 -15.44 32.93 15.29
N ILE A 6 -14.32 33.59 15.59
CA ILE A 6 -13.10 32.94 16.09
C ILE A 6 -13.35 32.44 17.51
N ASP A 7 -13.92 33.29 18.37
CA ASP A 7 -14.26 32.93 19.74
C ASP A 7 -15.18 31.69 19.79
N ARG A 8 -16.12 31.58 18.83
CA ARG A 8 -17.05 30.45 18.74
C ARG A 8 -16.42 29.16 18.17
N LEU A 9 -15.39 29.29 17.34
CA LEU A 9 -14.62 28.15 16.84
C LEU A 9 -13.71 27.58 17.93
N GLU A 10 -13.12 28.44 18.77
CA GLU A 10 -12.33 28.02 19.93
C GLU A 10 -13.20 27.32 20.98
N GLU A 11 -14.41 27.84 21.25
CA GLU A 11 -15.39 27.22 22.14
C GLU A 11 -15.80 25.81 21.67
N LEU A 12 -16.10 25.66 20.37
CA LEU A 12 -16.44 24.36 19.78
C LEU A 12 -15.26 23.38 19.80
N ALA A 13 -14.03 23.87 19.58
CA ALA A 13 -12.84 23.03 19.63
C ALA A 13 -12.57 22.51 21.05
N ASP A 14 -12.85 23.32 22.07
CA ASP A 14 -12.70 22.90 23.47
C ASP A 14 -13.84 21.99 23.93
N GLU A 15 -15.08 22.20 23.48
CA GLU A 15 -16.18 21.24 23.67
C GLU A 15 -15.86 19.88 23.04
N MET A 16 -15.32 19.87 21.82
CA MET A 16 -14.89 18.63 21.16
C MET A 16 -13.76 17.94 21.93
N LYS A 17 -12.79 18.68 22.48
CA LYS A 17 -11.75 18.08 23.34
C LYS A 17 -12.34 17.46 24.59
N VAL A 18 -13.33 18.08 25.21
CA VAL A 18 -14.02 17.52 26.40
C VAL A 18 -14.76 16.24 26.03
N ILE A 19 -15.48 16.21 24.90
CA ILE A 19 -16.17 15.00 24.43
C ILE A 19 -15.17 13.90 24.09
N VAL A 20 -14.10 14.21 23.35
CA VAL A 20 -13.03 13.26 23.04
C VAL A 20 -12.37 12.75 24.31
N HIS A 21 -12.14 13.61 25.31
CA HIS A 21 -11.59 13.19 26.59
C HIS A 21 -12.57 12.31 27.36
N GLN A 22 -13.87 12.62 27.38
CA GLN A 22 -14.90 11.77 27.98
C GLN A 22 -15.05 10.41 27.28
N LEU A 23 -14.85 10.35 25.96
CA LEU A 23 -14.74 9.09 25.20
C LEU A 23 -13.42 8.36 25.46
N ARG A 24 -12.38 9.06 25.93
CA ARG A 24 -11.05 8.53 26.25
C ARG A 24 -10.88 8.16 27.72
N VAL A 25 -11.84 8.53 28.60
CA VAL A 25 -11.90 8.01 29.97
C VAL A 25 -12.77 6.76 29.96
N PRO A 26 -12.21 5.57 30.24
CA PRO A 26 -13.01 4.36 30.39
C PRO A 26 -13.86 4.50 31.65
N SER A 27 -15.18 4.58 31.50
CA SER A 27 -16.07 4.34 32.63
C SER A 27 -16.01 2.85 32.98
N THR A 28 -15.28 2.56 34.04
CA THR A 28 -15.40 1.37 34.91
C THR A 28 -16.88 0.98 35.02
N ILE A 29 -17.34 -0.23 34.65
CA ILE A 29 -17.17 -1.52 35.36
C ILE A 29 -17.67 -2.65 34.42
N GLN A 30 -16.92 -3.78 34.37
CA GLN A 30 -17.19 -5.10 33.75
C GLN A 30 -17.01 -5.27 32.22
N ALA A 31 -15.76 -5.49 31.75
CA ALA A 31 -15.37 -6.43 30.65
C ALA A 31 -13.94 -6.18 30.14
N VAL A 32 -12.91 -6.15 31.01
CA VAL A 32 -11.51 -5.86 30.62
C VAL A 32 -10.64 -7.13 30.52
N GLU A 33 -11.18 -8.32 30.80
CA GLU A 33 -10.42 -9.58 30.68
C GLU A 33 -10.54 -10.25 29.30
N ASP A 34 -11.46 -9.78 28.45
CA ASP A 34 -11.77 -10.42 27.18
C ASP A 34 -11.13 -9.75 25.97
N VAL A 35 -10.29 -8.71 26.14
CA VAL A 35 -9.60 -8.05 25.01
C VAL A 35 -8.13 -7.83 25.31
N ILE A 36 -7.25 -8.19 24.37
CA ILE A 36 -5.81 -7.97 24.45
C ILE A 36 -5.30 -7.21 23.22
N GLU A 37 -4.19 -6.49 23.39
CA GLU A 37 -3.44 -5.88 22.28
C GLU A 37 -2.18 -6.71 22.00
N PHE A 38 -1.97 -7.10 20.75
CA PHE A 38 -0.81 -7.86 20.31
C PHE A 38 -0.40 -7.42 18.89
N GLU A 39 0.88 -7.13 18.69
CA GLU A 39 1.42 -6.61 17.41
C GLU A 39 0.67 -5.37 16.85
N GLY A 40 0.14 -4.53 17.73
CA GLY A 40 -0.62 -3.32 17.35
C GLY A 40 -2.05 -3.58 16.87
N GLN A 41 -2.59 -4.78 17.12
CA GLN A 41 -3.97 -5.18 16.81
C GLN A 41 -4.70 -5.60 18.10
N GLN A 42 -6.03 -5.45 18.12
CA GLN A 42 -6.87 -5.86 19.26
C GLN A 42 -7.53 -7.21 18.99
N TYR A 43 -7.55 -8.08 19.99
CA TYR A 43 -8.14 -9.41 19.90
C TYR A 43 -9.13 -9.63 21.03
N LYS A 44 -10.27 -10.27 20.74
CA LYS A 44 -11.30 -10.63 21.74
C LYS A 44 -11.19 -12.10 22.11
N LYS A 45 -11.37 -12.44 23.38
CA LYS A 45 -11.39 -13.81 23.87
C LYS A 45 -12.59 -14.55 23.27
N VAL A 46 -12.37 -15.78 22.82
CA VAL A 46 -13.40 -16.65 22.22
C VAL A 46 -13.35 -18.04 22.85
N ASP A 47 -14.52 -18.65 23.01
CA ASP A 47 -14.68 -20.01 23.54
C ASP A 47 -14.76 -21.02 22.37
N ARG A 48 -13.62 -21.25 21.73
CA ARG A 48 -13.43 -22.24 20.65
C ARG A 48 -11.95 -22.64 20.53
N GLU A 49 -11.68 -23.72 19.80
CA GLU A 49 -10.31 -24.09 19.42
C GLU A 49 -9.63 -23.00 18.57
N ALA A 50 -8.32 -22.86 18.75
CA ALA A 50 -7.49 -21.91 18.03
C ALA A 50 -7.37 -22.27 16.55
N ARG A 51 -7.33 -21.25 15.70
CA ARG A 51 -7.18 -21.36 14.24
C ARG A 51 -6.08 -20.44 13.75
N GLU A 52 -5.68 -20.58 12.50
CA GLU A 52 -4.74 -19.66 11.87
C GLU A 52 -5.18 -18.19 12.06
N GLY A 53 -4.23 -17.34 12.51
CA GLY A 53 -4.46 -15.91 12.73
C GLY A 53 -4.91 -15.53 14.15
N ASP A 54 -5.40 -16.48 14.95
CA ASP A 54 -5.73 -16.23 16.36
C ASP A 54 -4.46 -15.94 17.19
N VAL A 55 -4.66 -15.29 18.35
CA VAL A 55 -3.66 -15.14 19.40
C VAL A 55 -4.04 -16.02 20.58
N ILE A 56 -3.07 -16.74 21.14
CA ILE A 56 -3.28 -17.61 22.29
C ILE A 56 -2.49 -17.13 23.50
N VAL A 57 -3.07 -17.29 24.68
CA VAL A 57 -2.42 -17.06 25.98
C VAL A 57 -2.67 -18.27 26.85
N GLN A 58 -1.61 -18.94 27.31
CA GLN A 58 -1.77 -20.09 28.20
C GLN A 58 -1.68 -19.68 29.67
N ASP A 59 -2.48 -20.33 30.52
CA ASP A 59 -2.44 -20.12 31.99
C ASP A 59 -1.65 -21.23 32.72
N VAL A 60 -1.22 -22.27 32.02
CA VAL A 60 -0.40 -23.35 32.61
C VAL A 60 1.03 -22.89 32.90
N ALA A 61 1.50 -23.21 34.10
CA ALA A 61 2.87 -22.93 34.52
C ALA A 61 3.84 -23.86 33.79
N HIS A 62 4.58 -23.29 32.83
CA HIS A 62 5.65 -23.91 32.04
C HIS A 62 5.23 -25.01 31.04
N SER A 63 5.19 -24.62 29.77
CA SER A 63 5.65 -25.50 28.69
C SER A 63 7.07 -25.09 28.31
N ALA A 64 7.86 -26.00 27.74
CA ALA A 64 9.28 -25.74 27.40
C ALA A 64 9.47 -24.57 26.40
N TRP A 65 8.39 -24.11 25.76
CA TRP A 65 8.44 -23.18 24.63
C TRP A 65 7.42 -22.03 24.72
N LEU A 66 6.33 -22.20 25.47
CA LEU A 66 5.38 -21.13 25.75
C LEU A 66 5.48 -20.75 27.24
N TYR A 67 5.56 -19.46 27.49
CA TYR A 67 5.55 -18.88 28.83
C TYR A 67 4.13 -18.54 29.26
N LYS A 68 3.81 -18.79 30.55
CA LYS A 68 2.53 -18.45 31.16
C LYS A 68 2.23 -16.95 30.98
N GLY A 69 0.99 -16.64 30.57
CA GLY A 69 0.52 -15.26 30.41
C GLY A 69 1.11 -14.51 29.22
N LYS A 70 1.93 -15.16 28.38
CA LYS A 70 2.54 -14.53 27.20
C LYS A 70 1.69 -14.85 25.95
N PRO A 71 1.37 -13.85 25.11
CA PRO A 71 0.63 -14.06 23.88
C PRO A 71 1.51 -14.61 22.76
N TYR A 72 0.94 -15.49 21.93
CA TYR A 72 1.58 -16.04 20.74
C TYR A 72 0.58 -16.15 19.59
N LYS A 73 1.06 -16.01 18.35
CA LYS A 73 0.21 -16.04 17.14
C LYS A 73 0.16 -17.43 16.52
N MET A 74 -1.04 -17.88 16.17
CA MET A 74 -1.25 -19.08 15.38
C MET A 74 -0.86 -18.83 13.92
N VAL A 75 -0.08 -19.74 13.36
CA VAL A 75 0.36 -19.73 11.95
C VAL A 75 -0.30 -20.82 11.11
N SER A 76 -0.99 -21.75 11.75
CA SER A 76 -1.90 -22.71 11.14
C SER A 76 -2.91 -23.15 12.20
N ASP A 77 -3.87 -24.02 11.85
CA ASP A 77 -4.86 -24.52 12.81
C ASP A 77 -4.26 -25.36 13.95
N GLU A 78 -3.02 -25.84 13.82
CA GLU A 78 -2.36 -26.64 14.86
C GLU A 78 -1.09 -25.99 15.43
N GLU A 79 -0.51 -24.99 14.75
CA GLU A 79 0.83 -24.50 15.05
C GLU A 79 0.88 -23.04 15.49
N VAL A 80 1.69 -22.79 16.51
CA VAL A 80 1.94 -21.47 17.08
C VAL A 80 3.38 -21.03 16.80
N LYS A 81 3.56 -19.75 16.46
CA LYS A 81 4.88 -19.16 16.23
C LYS A 81 5.54 -18.75 17.54
N LEU A 82 6.75 -19.27 17.77
CA LEU A 82 7.59 -18.96 18.92
C LEU A 82 8.49 -17.75 18.63
N GLU A 83 9.06 -17.15 19.68
CA GLU A 83 9.91 -15.96 19.55
C GLU A 83 11.20 -16.19 18.77
N ASN A 84 11.73 -17.42 18.80
CA ASN A 84 12.91 -17.79 18.03
C ASN A 84 12.60 -18.06 16.54
N GLY A 85 11.35 -17.85 16.12
CA GLY A 85 10.87 -18.10 14.76
C GLY A 85 10.52 -19.55 14.46
N CYS A 86 10.72 -20.48 15.40
CA CYS A 86 10.26 -21.85 15.25
C CYS A 86 8.74 -21.94 15.43
N VAL A 87 8.14 -23.00 14.88
CA VAL A 87 6.74 -23.35 15.09
C VAL A 87 6.64 -24.54 16.03
N SER A 88 5.59 -24.59 16.83
CA SER A 88 5.28 -25.74 17.69
C SER A 88 3.80 -26.03 17.59
N LYS A 89 3.44 -27.31 17.73
CA LYS A 89 2.03 -27.67 17.94
C LYS A 89 1.51 -27.03 19.23
N LEU A 90 0.31 -26.43 19.15
CA LEU A 90 -0.37 -25.82 20.28
C LEU A 90 -0.91 -26.90 21.22
N TYR A 91 -1.82 -27.72 20.71
CA TYR A 91 -2.42 -28.81 21.47
C TYR A 91 -1.54 -30.05 21.40
N THR A 92 -0.88 -30.35 22.51
CA THR A 92 -0.06 -31.56 22.65
C THR A 92 -0.36 -32.21 23.99
N GLY A 93 -0.47 -33.54 24.02
CA GLY A 93 -0.70 -34.27 25.27
C GLY A 93 0.41 -34.04 26.33
N TRP A 94 1.59 -33.60 25.90
CA TRP A 94 2.69 -33.18 26.78
C TRP A 94 2.59 -31.68 27.08
N GLY A 95 2.53 -31.30 28.35
CA GLY A 95 2.50 -29.89 28.79
C GLY A 95 1.10 -29.33 29.09
N GLY A 96 0.07 -30.17 29.12
CA GLY A 96 -1.27 -29.79 29.61
C GLY A 96 -1.97 -28.73 28.77
N ARG A 97 -1.61 -28.61 27.49
CA ARG A 97 -2.18 -27.64 26.54
C ARG A 97 -3.36 -28.28 25.83
N THR A 98 -4.55 -28.01 26.36
CA THR A 98 -5.86 -28.39 25.82
C THR A 98 -6.68 -27.12 25.54
N PRO A 99 -7.77 -27.21 24.76
CA PRO A 99 -8.69 -26.09 24.54
C PRO A 99 -9.18 -25.41 25.83
N GLU A 100 -9.25 -26.14 26.94
CA GLU A 100 -9.70 -25.63 28.25
C GLU A 100 -8.62 -24.89 29.05
N THR A 101 -7.35 -25.00 28.65
CA THR A 101 -6.19 -24.44 29.38
C THR A 101 -5.49 -23.30 28.65
N VAL A 102 -5.93 -23.05 27.42
CA VAL A 102 -5.40 -22.03 26.52
C VAL A 102 -6.53 -21.06 26.23
N ASP A 103 -6.34 -19.81 26.61
CA ASP A 103 -7.23 -18.74 26.19
C ASP A 103 -6.94 -18.41 24.72
N VAL A 104 -7.99 -18.44 23.91
CA VAL A 104 -7.93 -18.10 22.48
C VAL A 104 -8.54 -16.73 22.27
N TYR A 105 -7.85 -15.89 21.51
CA TYR A 105 -8.27 -14.55 21.17
C TYR A 105 -8.34 -14.40 19.64
N GLU A 106 -9.54 -14.12 19.15
CA GLU A 106 -9.82 -13.83 17.75
C GLU A 106 -9.54 -12.36 17.47
N LEU A 107 -8.95 -12.06 16.32
CA LEU A 107 -8.73 -10.68 15.90
C LEU A 107 -10.08 -9.95 15.90
N ILE A 108 -10.16 -8.83 16.60
CA ILE A 108 -11.27 -7.89 16.43
C ILE A 108 -11.04 -7.21 15.09
N VAL A 109 -11.47 -7.88 14.04
CA VAL A 109 -11.84 -7.21 12.81
C VAL A 109 -13.08 -6.40 13.21
N GLU A 110 -13.01 -5.07 13.16
CA GLU A 110 -14.17 -4.22 13.40
C GLU A 110 -15.20 -4.45 12.27
N ASP A 111 -15.91 -5.57 12.34
CA ASP A 111 -17.03 -5.89 11.47
C ASP A 111 -18.24 -5.10 11.97
N LYS A 112 -18.39 -3.91 11.37
CA LYS A 112 -19.66 -3.25 11.04
C LYS A 112 -20.84 -3.62 11.96
N GLN A 113 -20.83 -3.17 13.20
CA GLN A 113 -22.07 -3.12 13.96
C GLN A 113 -23.00 -2.09 13.31
N LYS A 114 -24.11 -2.58 12.78
CA LYS A 114 -25.23 -1.78 12.26
C LYS A 114 -25.90 -1.04 13.42
N ILE A 115 -25.26 0.01 13.93
CA ILE A 115 -25.86 0.87 14.95
C ILE A 115 -26.80 1.84 14.23
N ARG A 116 -28.10 1.57 14.35
CA ARG A 116 -29.18 2.56 14.11
C ARG A 116 -29.18 3.22 12.72
N GLY A 117 -28.94 2.45 11.65
CA GLY A 117 -29.24 2.90 10.28
C GLY A 117 -28.38 4.06 9.76
N ILE A 118 -27.24 4.34 10.40
CA ILE A 118 -26.25 5.28 9.88
C ILE A 118 -25.09 4.45 9.32
N THR A 119 -25.02 4.35 8.00
CA THR A 119 -23.85 3.77 7.31
C THR A 119 -22.76 4.83 7.32
N ILE A 120 -21.82 4.76 8.27
CA ILE A 120 -20.56 5.49 8.17
C ILE A 120 -19.61 4.55 7.45
N GLY A 121 -19.41 4.76 6.15
CA GLY A 121 -18.42 4.03 5.37
C GLY A 121 -17.03 4.40 5.88
N ILE A 122 -16.45 3.54 6.70
CA ILE A 122 -15.01 3.55 6.96
C ILE A 122 -14.47 2.41 6.12
N ASP A 123 -13.96 2.77 4.93
CA ASP A 123 -13.37 1.82 4.01
C ASP A 123 -12.19 1.12 4.70
N ALA A 124 -12.07 -0.20 4.49
CA ALA A 124 -10.90 -0.93 4.97
C ALA A 124 -9.62 -0.22 4.49
N PRO A 125 -8.57 -0.12 5.34
CA PRO A 125 -7.34 0.56 4.94
C PRO A 125 -6.76 -0.14 3.71
N LYS A 126 -6.62 0.64 2.64
CA LYS A 126 -6.13 0.14 1.34
C LYS A 126 -4.76 -0.51 1.49
N SER A 127 -4.57 -1.64 0.80
CA SER A 127 -3.27 -2.32 0.75
C SER A 127 -2.23 -1.46 0.03
N ALA A 128 -0.94 -1.76 0.23
CA ALA A 128 0.13 -1.04 -0.48
C ALA A 128 -0.02 -1.15 -2.02
N ASN A 129 -0.48 -2.30 -2.50
CA ASN A 129 -0.73 -2.54 -3.92
C ASN A 129 -1.95 -1.76 -4.42
N GLN A 130 -3.01 -1.64 -3.62
CA GLN A 130 -4.18 -0.80 -3.96
C GLN A 130 -3.82 0.69 -3.99
N LEU A 131 -3.06 1.18 -2.99
CA LEU A 131 -2.55 2.55 -2.98
C LEU A 131 -1.62 2.80 -4.17
N ARG A 132 -0.78 1.83 -4.52
CA ARG A 132 0.09 1.89 -5.70
C ARG A 132 -0.73 2.02 -6.98
N ALA A 133 -1.78 1.20 -7.14
CA ALA A 133 -2.67 1.24 -8.29
C ALA A 133 -3.35 2.60 -8.43
N GLU A 134 -3.84 3.18 -7.33
CA GLU A 134 -4.45 4.50 -7.33
C GLU A 134 -3.49 5.61 -7.75
N VAL A 135 -2.24 5.56 -7.29
CA VAL A 135 -1.21 6.52 -7.71
C VAL A 135 -0.90 6.38 -9.20
N ILE A 136 -0.86 5.15 -9.73
CA ILE A 136 -0.66 4.89 -11.16
C ILE A 136 -1.83 5.45 -11.98
N GLU A 137 -3.07 5.22 -11.56
CA GLU A 137 -4.25 5.74 -12.26
C GLU A 137 -4.31 7.27 -12.21
N LYS A 138 -3.99 7.89 -11.07
CA LYS A 138 -3.83 9.34 -10.97
C LYS A 138 -2.75 9.86 -11.91
N ALA A 139 -1.60 9.18 -12.00
CA ALA A 139 -0.52 9.56 -12.90
C ALA A 139 -0.94 9.49 -14.37
N LYS A 140 -1.70 8.47 -14.77
CA LYS A 140 -2.27 8.36 -16.12
C LYS A 140 -3.22 9.52 -16.40
N GLY A 141 -4.16 9.78 -15.50
CA GLY A 141 -5.12 10.88 -15.62
C GLY A 141 -4.43 12.25 -15.70
N PHE A 142 -3.41 12.49 -14.87
CA PHE A 142 -2.61 13.71 -14.89
C PHE A 142 -1.92 13.92 -16.24
N VAL A 143 -1.29 12.88 -16.80
CA VAL A 143 -0.62 12.97 -18.10
C VAL A 143 -1.64 13.21 -19.22
N GLU A 144 -2.77 12.51 -19.20
CA GLU A 144 -3.83 12.68 -20.19
C GLU A 144 -4.43 14.09 -20.14
N GLU A 145 -4.72 14.61 -18.96
CA GLU A 145 -5.23 15.97 -18.77
C GLU A 145 -4.24 16.99 -19.33
N ALA A 146 -2.96 16.87 -19.00
CA ALA A 146 -1.94 17.79 -19.49
C ALA A 146 -1.77 17.72 -21.02
N ILE A 147 -1.86 16.54 -21.63
CA ILE A 147 -1.88 16.37 -23.09
C ILE A 147 -3.12 17.04 -23.69
N ASN A 148 -4.29 16.83 -23.09
CA ASN A 148 -5.54 17.40 -23.57
C ASN A 148 -5.57 18.92 -23.41
N GLN A 149 -5.00 19.45 -22.34
CA GLN A 149 -4.83 20.88 -22.13
C GLN A 149 -3.91 21.48 -23.20
N GLY A 150 -2.76 20.86 -23.46
CA GLY A 150 -1.83 21.35 -24.49
C GLY A 150 -2.38 21.26 -25.91
N LYS A 151 -3.20 20.23 -26.17
CA LYS A 151 -3.88 20.07 -27.46
C LYS A 151 -5.06 20.99 -27.57
N TYR A 152 -6.10 20.84 -26.76
CA TYR A 152 -7.44 21.43 -26.93
C TYR A 152 -7.81 22.49 -25.89
N GLY A 153 -7.03 22.61 -24.82
CA GLY A 153 -7.32 23.50 -23.71
C GLY A 153 -7.38 24.96 -24.13
N SER A 154 -8.24 25.73 -23.47
CA SER A 154 -8.17 27.18 -23.57
C SER A 154 -6.95 27.65 -22.77
N PRO A 155 -6.01 28.39 -23.38
CA PRO A 155 -4.82 28.90 -22.71
C PRO A 155 -5.18 29.97 -21.67
N MET A 156 -5.64 29.54 -20.49
CA MET A 156 -5.92 30.40 -19.34
C MET A 156 -5.91 29.63 -18.00
N SER A 157 -5.01 28.65 -17.84
CA SER A 157 -4.85 27.97 -16.54
C SER A 157 -4.19 28.90 -15.53
N GLU A 158 -4.54 28.79 -14.25
CA GLU A 158 -3.81 29.45 -13.14
C GLU A 158 -2.65 28.59 -12.61
N LEU A 159 -2.54 27.35 -13.08
CA LEU A 159 -1.54 26.38 -12.65
C LEU A 159 -0.36 26.35 -13.64
N GLY A 160 0.77 25.80 -13.21
CA GLY A 160 1.91 25.56 -14.09
C GLY A 160 2.67 26.83 -14.50
N ASN A 161 3.52 26.69 -15.51
CA ASN A 161 4.30 27.76 -16.10
C ASN A 161 3.58 28.41 -17.29
N GLU A 162 4.16 29.47 -17.86
CA GLU A 162 3.59 30.21 -19.01
C GLU A 162 3.19 29.31 -20.19
N THR A 163 3.86 28.17 -20.37
CA THR A 163 3.54 27.23 -21.45
C THR A 163 2.28 26.45 -21.16
N TYR A 164 2.11 25.98 -19.93
CA TYR A 164 0.86 25.34 -19.52
C TYR A 164 -0.31 26.32 -19.50
N GLN A 165 -0.05 27.55 -19.03
CA GLN A 165 -1.07 28.57 -18.85
C GLN A 165 -1.58 29.13 -20.16
N TYR A 166 -0.70 29.45 -21.12
CA TYR A 166 -1.07 30.35 -22.23
C TYR A 166 -0.79 29.80 -23.64
N LYS A 167 -0.31 28.56 -23.78
CA LYS A 167 0.15 28.06 -25.09
C LYS A 167 -0.49 26.71 -25.41
N PHE A 168 -0.72 26.49 -26.70
CA PHE A 168 -0.86 25.14 -27.22
C PHE A 168 0.51 24.48 -27.22
N PHE A 169 0.57 23.21 -26.84
CA PHE A 169 1.81 22.45 -26.83
C PHE A 169 1.57 20.97 -27.15
N SER A 170 2.60 20.33 -27.70
CA SER A 170 2.66 18.87 -27.83
C SER A 170 3.77 18.31 -26.96
N ILE A 171 3.62 17.06 -26.55
CA ILE A 171 4.54 16.37 -25.66
C ILE A 171 5.06 15.13 -26.37
N ASP A 172 6.37 14.92 -26.33
CA ASP A 172 7.00 13.64 -26.68
C ASP A 172 7.65 13.05 -25.42
N PHE A 173 7.53 11.73 -25.26
CA PHE A 173 8.13 10.97 -24.16
C PHE A 173 9.16 9.99 -24.70
N ASP A 174 10.36 10.01 -24.11
CA ASP A 174 11.39 8.99 -24.30
C ASP A 174 11.50 8.18 -23.00
N VAL A 175 11.14 6.90 -23.05
CA VAL A 175 11.18 6.00 -21.89
C VAL A 175 12.34 5.02 -22.05
N ASN A 176 13.20 4.97 -21.03
CA ASN A 176 14.26 3.97 -20.86
C ASN A 176 13.96 3.15 -19.58
N ASP A 177 14.75 2.11 -19.32
CA ASP A 177 14.49 1.11 -18.26
C ASP A 177 14.19 1.67 -16.86
N ARG A 178 14.77 2.84 -16.49
CA ARG A 178 14.56 3.51 -15.20
C ARG A 178 14.47 5.04 -15.29
N GLU A 179 14.30 5.56 -16.49
CA GLU A 179 14.34 7.00 -16.75
C GLU A 179 13.26 7.38 -17.76
N VAL A 180 12.50 8.43 -17.46
CA VAL A 180 11.54 9.03 -18.39
C VAL A 180 11.99 10.45 -18.69
N LYS A 181 12.25 10.73 -19.96
CA LYS A 181 12.50 12.08 -20.45
C LYS A 181 11.26 12.58 -21.17
N VAL A 182 10.92 13.84 -20.92
CA VAL A 182 9.83 14.54 -21.59
C VAL A 182 10.38 15.71 -22.38
N SER A 183 9.82 15.93 -23.56
CA SER A 183 10.11 17.07 -24.42
C SER A 183 8.80 17.77 -24.75
N VAL A 184 8.64 19.02 -24.34
CA VAL A 184 7.42 19.83 -24.55
C VAL A 184 7.69 20.87 -25.63
N TYR A 185 6.86 20.88 -26.67
CA TYR A 185 7.00 21.75 -27.83
C TYR A 185 5.85 22.74 -27.90
N GLN A 186 6.15 24.01 -28.18
CA GLN A 186 5.10 25.00 -28.43
C GLN A 186 4.49 24.82 -29.82
N ASN A 187 3.16 24.91 -29.88
CA ASN A 187 2.39 24.84 -31.10
C ASN A 187 1.75 26.20 -31.44
N ARG A 188 1.53 26.43 -32.74
CA ARG A 188 0.84 27.62 -33.26
C ARG A 188 -0.67 27.46 -33.16
N SER A 189 -1.11 26.21 -33.24
CA SER A 189 -2.48 25.72 -33.20
C SER A 189 -2.44 24.27 -32.71
N HIS A 190 -3.59 23.67 -32.45
CA HIS A 190 -3.74 22.28 -32.01
C HIS A 190 -2.77 21.27 -32.70
N ASP A 191 -2.57 21.36 -34.02
CA ASP A 191 -1.80 20.36 -34.79
C ASP A 191 -0.47 20.83 -35.42
N LYS A 192 -0.05 22.09 -35.19
CA LYS A 192 1.13 22.64 -35.89
C LYS A 192 2.19 23.11 -34.92
N ARG A 193 3.26 22.32 -34.76
CA ARG A 193 4.48 22.70 -34.03
C ARG A 193 5.05 24.01 -34.59
N MET A 194 5.37 24.98 -33.72
CA MET A 194 6.01 26.23 -34.13
C MET A 194 7.51 26.04 -34.43
N LYS A 195 8.16 25.16 -33.68
CA LYS A 195 9.60 24.88 -33.74
C LYS A 195 9.84 23.38 -33.65
N GLN A 196 10.97 22.92 -34.20
CA GLN A 196 11.42 21.54 -34.06
C GLN A 196 12.12 21.27 -32.72
N GLU A 197 12.62 22.32 -32.05
CA GLU A 197 13.26 22.19 -30.74
C GLU A 197 12.23 22.28 -29.61
N PRO A 198 12.37 21.48 -28.55
CA PRO A 198 11.49 21.55 -27.39
C PRO A 198 11.72 22.85 -26.62
N LEU A 199 10.63 23.44 -26.14
CA LEU A 199 10.66 24.61 -25.28
C LEU A 199 11.05 24.23 -23.84
N HIS A 200 10.57 23.08 -23.37
CA HIS A 200 10.93 22.52 -22.06
C HIS A 200 11.35 21.08 -22.21
N VAL A 201 12.40 20.71 -21.47
CA VAL A 201 12.86 19.33 -21.36
C VAL A 201 13.04 19.04 -19.89
N ASN A 202 12.54 17.89 -19.44
CA ASN A 202 12.75 17.42 -18.09
C ASN A 202 12.90 15.90 -18.06
N THR A 203 13.46 15.39 -16.96
CA THR A 203 13.76 13.98 -16.79
C THR A 203 13.38 13.54 -15.39
N ALA A 204 12.61 12.46 -15.29
CA ALA A 204 12.38 11.72 -14.06
C ALA A 204 13.28 10.49 -14.05
N LYS A 205 14.11 10.36 -13.00
CA LYS A 205 14.97 9.18 -12.78
C LYS A 205 14.46 8.43 -11.55
N CYS A 206 14.17 7.15 -11.71
CA CYS A 206 13.76 6.29 -10.60
C CYS A 206 14.98 5.92 -9.74
N ASN A 207 14.84 6.03 -8.42
CA ASN A 207 15.88 5.58 -7.50
C ASN A 207 16.15 4.08 -7.71
N PRO A 208 17.41 3.61 -7.66
CA PRO A 208 17.71 2.18 -7.74
C PRO A 208 16.97 1.30 -6.71
N SER A 209 16.62 1.87 -5.56
CA SER A 209 15.90 1.18 -4.49
C SER A 209 14.37 1.12 -4.68
N ASP A 210 13.81 1.95 -5.58
CA ASP A 210 12.37 2.03 -5.82
C ASP A 210 11.93 1.10 -6.96
N VAL A 211 10.63 0.88 -7.08
CA VAL A 211 10.00 0.18 -8.20
C VAL A 211 9.68 1.17 -9.31
N PHE A 212 10.23 0.93 -10.50
CA PHE A 212 9.97 1.77 -11.67
C PHE A 212 8.56 1.57 -12.23
N ASN A 213 7.88 2.68 -12.53
CA ASN A 213 6.65 2.70 -13.31
C ASN A 213 6.72 3.80 -14.36
N GLU A 214 6.43 3.47 -15.61
CA GLU A 214 6.52 4.45 -16.68
C GLU A 214 5.52 5.61 -16.51
N HIS A 215 4.31 5.34 -16.00
CA HIS A 215 3.24 6.35 -15.93
C HIS A 215 3.54 7.37 -14.86
N ILE A 216 4.02 6.93 -13.70
CA ILE A 216 4.51 7.80 -12.63
C ILE A 216 5.72 8.60 -13.13
N GLY A 217 6.66 7.96 -13.83
CA GLY A 217 7.81 8.66 -14.43
C GLY A 217 7.39 9.74 -15.44
N LYS A 218 6.41 9.44 -16.31
CA LYS A 218 5.81 10.39 -17.26
C LYS A 218 5.15 11.55 -16.54
N ALA A 219 4.37 11.30 -15.49
CA ALA A 219 3.71 12.36 -14.69
C ALA A 219 4.74 13.29 -14.02
N ILE A 220 5.76 12.73 -13.36
CA ILE A 220 6.81 13.53 -12.70
C ILE A 220 7.58 14.36 -13.73
N ALA A 221 8.05 13.75 -14.82
CA ALA A 221 8.83 14.45 -15.83
C ALA A 221 8.00 15.58 -16.47
N LEU A 222 6.76 15.27 -16.86
CA LEU A 222 5.86 16.23 -17.49
C LEU A 222 5.47 17.38 -16.55
N GLY A 223 5.08 17.06 -15.32
CA GLY A 223 4.69 18.07 -14.34
C GLY A 223 5.83 19.04 -14.06
N ARG A 224 7.06 18.54 -13.87
CA ARG A 224 8.25 19.39 -13.73
C ARG A 224 8.54 20.24 -14.97
N ALA A 225 8.35 19.70 -16.18
CA ALA A 225 8.52 20.46 -17.42
C ALA A 225 7.47 21.58 -17.57
N LEU A 226 6.26 21.36 -17.08
CA LEU A 226 5.14 22.30 -17.13
C LEU A 226 5.00 23.18 -15.88
N GLY A 227 5.87 23.01 -14.87
CA GLY A 227 5.81 23.75 -13.60
C GLY A 227 4.61 23.40 -12.71
N LEU A 228 4.04 22.20 -12.87
CA LEU A 228 2.95 21.67 -12.07
C LEU A 228 3.48 20.97 -10.81
N ASP A 229 2.65 20.89 -9.76
CA ASP A 229 2.98 20.09 -8.58
C ASP A 229 2.97 18.60 -8.92
N VAL A 230 3.97 17.88 -8.42
CA VAL A 230 4.16 16.44 -8.64
C VAL A 230 4.43 15.70 -7.32
N SER A 231 4.25 16.39 -6.18
CA SER A 231 4.54 15.87 -4.84
C SER A 231 3.83 14.54 -4.53
N GLU A 232 2.63 14.34 -5.10
CA GLU A 232 1.86 13.10 -4.97
C GLU A 232 2.50 11.88 -5.67
N PHE A 233 3.32 12.12 -6.71
CA PHE A 233 3.96 11.05 -7.50
C PHE A 233 5.38 10.76 -7.02
N GLU A 234 6.08 11.77 -6.47
CA GLU A 234 7.46 11.63 -5.98
C GLU A 234 7.58 10.67 -4.79
N ASN A 235 6.52 10.60 -3.96
CA ASN A 235 6.46 9.74 -2.77
C ASN A 235 5.50 8.55 -2.96
N ALA A 236 5.40 8.05 -4.19
CA ALA A 236 4.51 6.95 -4.50
C ALA A 236 4.82 5.72 -3.63
N VAL A 237 3.77 5.12 -3.06
CA VAL A 237 3.86 3.88 -2.27
C VAL A 237 4.52 2.80 -3.10
N GLN A 238 5.34 1.95 -2.48
CA GLN A 238 5.97 0.80 -3.13
C GLN A 238 5.09 -0.45 -3.00
N PRO A 239 4.95 -1.29 -4.05
CA PRO A 239 4.21 -2.54 -3.94
C PRO A 239 4.90 -3.51 -2.98
N LYS A 240 4.09 -4.31 -2.27
CA LYS A 240 4.58 -5.31 -1.32
C LYS A 240 4.39 -6.74 -1.82
N GLU A 241 3.25 -7.00 -2.44
CA GLU A 241 2.88 -8.33 -2.91
C GLU A 241 3.16 -8.46 -4.42
N LEU A 242 3.64 -9.62 -4.83
CA LEU A 242 3.89 -9.93 -6.24
C LEU A 242 2.57 -10.14 -6.96
N VAL A 243 2.39 -9.43 -8.07
CA VAL A 243 1.23 -9.60 -8.95
C VAL A 243 1.69 -9.85 -10.39
N THR A 244 0.76 -10.33 -11.21
CA THR A 244 1.00 -10.55 -12.63
C THR A 244 1.45 -9.27 -13.33
N GLY A 245 2.43 -9.40 -14.21
CA GLY A 245 3.02 -8.28 -14.94
C GLY A 245 4.17 -7.57 -14.23
N HIS A 246 4.49 -7.91 -12.97
CA HIS A 246 5.72 -7.46 -12.32
C HIS A 246 6.95 -7.99 -13.05
N LEU A 247 7.94 -7.11 -13.23
CA LEU A 247 9.30 -7.48 -13.57
C LEU A 247 10.12 -7.54 -12.27
N ILE A 248 10.73 -8.69 -12.02
CA ILE A 248 11.50 -8.96 -10.82
C ILE A 248 12.95 -9.31 -11.13
N GLU A 249 13.84 -8.93 -10.23
CA GLU A 249 15.21 -9.41 -10.17
C GLU A 249 15.27 -10.56 -9.17
N VAL A 250 15.76 -11.74 -9.59
CA VAL A 250 15.88 -12.93 -8.75
C VAL A 250 17.34 -13.37 -8.62
N LYS A 251 17.70 -13.85 -7.43
CA LYS A 251 18.98 -14.51 -7.16
C LYS A 251 18.76 -15.93 -6.62
N TYR A 252 19.26 -16.89 -7.37
CA TYR A 252 19.20 -18.31 -7.02
C TYR A 252 20.37 -18.69 -6.11
N ARG A 253 20.19 -19.70 -5.24
CA ARG A 253 21.30 -20.21 -4.41
C ARG A 253 22.42 -20.85 -5.22
N LYS A 254 22.06 -21.46 -6.35
CA LYS A 254 22.97 -22.28 -7.18
C LYS A 254 23.74 -21.48 -8.22
N TYR A 255 23.29 -20.26 -8.55
CA TYR A 255 23.86 -19.42 -9.59
C TYR A 255 24.34 -18.10 -8.98
N SER A 256 25.52 -17.61 -9.36
CA SER A 256 26.04 -16.31 -8.91
C SER A 256 25.26 -15.14 -9.51
N ASP A 257 24.72 -15.34 -10.71
CA ASP A 257 24.26 -14.26 -11.57
C ASP A 257 22.78 -13.96 -11.33
N LYS A 258 22.47 -12.67 -11.32
CA LYS A 258 21.09 -12.19 -11.19
C LYS A 258 20.34 -12.40 -12.51
N GLN A 259 19.09 -12.81 -12.42
CA GLN A 259 18.22 -12.95 -13.59
C GLN A 259 17.03 -12.01 -13.47
N ILE A 260 16.66 -11.38 -14.59
CA ILE A 260 15.45 -10.57 -14.70
C ILE A 260 14.34 -11.47 -15.24
N ARG A 261 13.18 -11.47 -14.59
CA ARG A 261 12.03 -12.30 -14.96
C ARG A 261 10.73 -11.51 -14.87
N THR A 262 9.78 -11.85 -15.74
CA THR A 262 8.41 -11.34 -15.67
C THR A 262 7.51 -12.35 -14.98
N ILE A 263 6.68 -11.88 -14.06
CA ILE A 263 5.64 -12.65 -13.40
C ILE A 263 4.42 -12.78 -14.33
N VAL A 264 3.94 -14.00 -14.53
CA VAL A 264 2.79 -14.36 -15.38
C VAL A 264 1.95 -15.41 -14.64
N THR A 265 0.66 -15.16 -14.43
CA THR A 265 -0.26 -16.18 -13.92
C THR A 265 -0.52 -17.25 -14.97
N HIS A 266 -0.51 -18.53 -14.57
CA HIS A 266 -1.00 -19.63 -15.40
C HIS A 266 -1.72 -20.62 -14.49
N GLU A 267 -3.04 -20.77 -14.70
CA GLU A 267 -3.90 -21.72 -13.95
C GLU A 267 -3.80 -21.54 -12.43
N ASP A 268 -4.11 -20.33 -11.95
CA ASP A 268 -4.18 -19.98 -10.51
C ASP A 268 -2.85 -20.04 -9.72
N GLU A 269 -1.73 -20.24 -10.41
CA GLU A 269 -0.37 -20.13 -9.85
C GLU A 269 0.44 -19.01 -10.53
N VAL A 270 1.18 -18.26 -9.72
CA VAL A 270 2.10 -17.19 -10.16
C VAL A 270 3.37 -17.82 -10.74
N LYS A 271 3.52 -17.87 -12.07
CA LYS A 271 4.68 -18.44 -12.79
C LYS A 271 5.60 -17.33 -13.31
N SER A 272 6.85 -17.66 -13.64
CA SER A 272 7.73 -16.75 -14.40
C SER A 272 7.91 -17.22 -15.85
N THR A 273 8.20 -16.31 -16.78
CA THR A 273 8.21 -16.53 -18.25
C THR A 273 9.18 -17.59 -18.80
N SER A 274 9.99 -18.27 -17.98
CA SER A 274 10.74 -19.45 -18.42
C SER A 274 10.40 -20.64 -17.53
N ASN A 275 9.67 -21.59 -18.12
CA ASN A 275 9.35 -22.94 -17.65
C ASN A 275 9.85 -23.27 -16.26
N THR A 276 9.01 -22.99 -15.26
CA THR A 276 8.64 -23.82 -14.10
C THR A 276 8.07 -22.92 -13.01
N ALA A 277 6.77 -23.05 -12.74
CA ALA A 277 6.10 -22.47 -11.56
C ALA A 277 6.79 -22.89 -10.25
N ASP A 278 7.31 -24.12 -10.23
CA ASP A 278 7.85 -24.81 -9.06
C ASP A 278 9.18 -24.24 -8.50
N PHE A 279 9.79 -23.23 -9.14
CA PHE A 279 11.19 -22.86 -8.90
C PHE A 279 11.45 -21.61 -8.06
N ILE A 280 10.48 -20.71 -7.88
CA ILE A 280 10.72 -19.50 -7.06
C ILE A 280 10.83 -19.91 -5.58
N GLU A 281 9.87 -20.64 -5.03
CA GLU A 281 9.88 -20.94 -3.59
C GLU A 281 10.94 -21.96 -3.14
N LYS A 282 11.38 -22.89 -4.01
CA LYS A 282 12.32 -23.96 -3.61
C LYS A 282 13.80 -23.64 -3.82
N GLU A 283 14.17 -22.72 -4.72
CA GLU A 283 15.58 -22.43 -5.04
C GLU A 283 15.97 -20.94 -5.05
N THR A 284 15.03 -19.99 -4.96
CA THR A 284 15.39 -18.57 -4.82
C THR A 284 15.72 -18.22 -3.37
N PHE A 285 16.82 -17.49 -3.19
CA PHE A 285 17.20 -16.96 -1.88
C PHE A 285 16.70 -15.52 -1.69
N TRP A 286 16.44 -14.81 -2.80
CA TRP A 286 16.10 -13.40 -2.79
C TRP A 286 15.42 -12.99 -4.10
N HIS A 287 14.40 -12.14 -4.00
CA HIS A 287 13.76 -11.47 -5.13
C HIS A 287 13.45 -10.00 -4.81
N GLN A 288 13.40 -9.15 -5.83
CA GLN A 288 12.97 -7.75 -5.72
C GLN A 288 12.17 -7.34 -6.95
N ILE A 289 11.06 -6.62 -6.75
CA ILE A 289 10.32 -5.98 -7.84
C ILE A 289 11.15 -4.80 -8.34
N ILE A 290 11.42 -4.76 -9.65
CA ILE A 290 12.21 -3.68 -10.25
C ILE A 290 11.37 -2.79 -11.17
N ASN A 291 10.30 -3.32 -11.76
CA ASN A 291 9.39 -2.57 -12.62
C ASN A 291 7.96 -3.13 -12.53
N ASP A 292 6.98 -2.25 -12.30
CA ASP A 292 5.56 -2.59 -12.18
C ASP A 292 4.68 -1.92 -13.24
N THR A 293 5.27 -1.51 -14.37
CA THR A 293 4.56 -0.84 -15.47
C THR A 293 3.39 -1.66 -16.01
N ASN A 294 3.56 -2.97 -16.14
CA ASN A 294 2.54 -3.88 -16.65
C ASN A 294 1.80 -4.62 -15.54
N ALA A 295 1.94 -4.19 -14.28
CA ALA A 295 1.37 -4.88 -13.15
C ALA A 295 -0.16 -4.81 -13.15
N GLU A 296 -0.79 -5.96 -12.94
CA GLU A 296 -2.24 -6.10 -12.79
C GLU A 296 -2.58 -6.06 -11.30
N TYR A 297 -2.81 -4.87 -10.77
CA TYR A 297 -3.27 -4.69 -9.39
C TYR A 297 -4.77 -4.91 -9.29
N GLU A 298 -5.21 -5.68 -8.30
CA GLU A 298 -6.63 -5.82 -7.99
C GLU A 298 -7.18 -4.50 -7.44
N VAL A 299 -8.02 -3.85 -8.23
CA VAL A 299 -8.82 -2.70 -7.80
C VAL A 299 -10.13 -3.27 -7.28
N ASN A 300 -10.14 -3.78 -6.04
CA ASN A 300 -11.38 -4.26 -5.43
C ASN A 300 -12.39 -3.10 -5.36
N ALA A 301 -13.50 -3.27 -6.08
CA ALA A 301 -14.63 -2.35 -6.17
C ALA A 301 -15.55 -2.42 -4.95
#